data_AF-A0A5K1FRX7-F1
#
_entry.id   AF-A0A5K1FRX7-F1
#
_cell.length_a   1.000
_cell.length_b   1.000
_cell.length_c   1.000
_cell.angle_alpha   90.00
_cell.angle_beta   90.00
_cell.angle_gamma   90.00
#
_symmetry.space_group_name_H-M   'P 1'
#
loop_
_entity.id
_entity.type
_entity.pdbx_description
1 polymer ?
#
loop_
_entity_poly.entity_id
_entity_poly.type
_entity_poly.pdbx_seq_one_letter_code
_entity_poly.pdbx_strand_id
1 'polypeptide(L)' 'DDPLLGLQTLQSLKSLRLVNNAYNGKTMGCLKDGFPNLEVLNIEHLDSLADIHVESGAFPQLKYMRIASCNNLVEIPE' A
#
# COMPACT_ATOMS: atom_id res chain seq x y z
N ASP A 1 -8.88 -13.03 -6.31
CA ASP A 1 -9.04 -11.58 -6.44
C ASP A 1 -7.96 -10.85 -5.69
N ASP A 2 -7.44 -9.76 -6.26
CA ASP A 2 -6.48 -8.90 -5.57
C ASP A 2 -7.22 -8.05 -4.53
N PRO A 3 -7.01 -8.30 -3.23
CA PRO A 3 -7.74 -7.60 -2.17
C PRO A 3 -7.49 -6.09 -2.17
N LEU A 4 -6.39 -5.63 -2.77
CA LEU A 4 -6.07 -4.20 -2.84
C LEU A 4 -6.91 -3.47 -3.89
N LEU A 5 -7.41 -4.17 -4.92
CA LEU A 5 -8.19 -3.54 -5.99
C LEU A 5 -9.47 -2.92 -5.44
N GLY A 6 -10.15 -3.62 -4.51
CA GLY A 6 -11.35 -3.11 -3.87
C GLY A 6 -11.06 -1.89 -2.99
N LEU A 7 -10.00 -1.96 -2.18
CA LEU A 7 -9.61 -0.87 -1.27
C LEU A 7 -9.22 0.40 -2.03
N GLN A 8 -8.63 0.25 -3.21
CA GLN A 8 -8.20 1.35 -4.04
C GLN A 8 -9.38 2.23 -4.52
N THR A 9 -10.52 1.61 -4.82
CA THR A 9 -11.70 2.36 -5.30
C THR A 9 -12.41 3.18 -4.21
N LEU A 10 -12.02 3.04 -2.94
CA LEU A 10 -12.72 3.65 -1.82
C LEU A 10 -12.41 5.14 -1.69
N GLN A 11 -13.34 5.97 -2.18
CA GLN A 11 -13.24 7.43 -2.12
C GLN A 11 -13.17 8.00 -0.70
N SER A 12 -13.70 7.29 0.31
CA SER A 12 -13.69 7.74 1.71
C SER A 12 -12.48 7.22 2.51
N LEU A 13 -11.63 6.39 1.92
CA LEU A 13 -10.52 5.76 2.64
C LEU A 13 -9.39 6.77 2.87
N LYS A 14 -9.26 7.23 4.11
CA LYS A 14 -8.21 8.18 4.53
C LYS A 14 -6.99 7.54 5.17
N SER A 15 -7.17 6.38 5.79
CA SER A 15 -6.10 5.66 6.47
C SER A 15 -6.20 4.18 6.15
N LEU A 16 -5.09 3.62 5.68
CA LEU A 16 -4.93 2.21 5.38
C LEU A 16 -3.77 1.67 6.22
N ARG A 17 -4.05 0.62 6.98
CA ARG A 17 -3.08 -0.07 7.80
C ARG A 17 -3.09 -1.55 7.44
N LEU A 18 -1.98 -2.04 6.92
CA LEU A 18 -1.74 -3.45 6.61
C LEU A 18 -0.68 -3.95 7.59
N VAL A 19 -1.12 -4.75 8.55
CA VAL A 19 -0.29 -5.24 9.67
C VAL A 19 -0.37 -6.76 9.78
N ASN A 20 0.68 -7.40 10.28
CA ASN A 20 0.68 -8.82 10.69
C ASN A 20 0.13 -9.75 9.59
N ASN A 21 0.77 -9.75 8.41
CA ASN A 21 0.37 -10.57 7.27
C ASN A 21 -1.09 -10.37 6.80
N ALA A 22 -1.68 -9.18 7.03
CA ALA A 22 -2.98 -8.78 6.46
C ALA A 22 -2.99 -8.81 4.92
N TYR A 23 -1.82 -8.75 4.31
CA TYR A 23 -1.60 -8.96 2.89
C TYR A 23 -0.46 -9.97 2.70
N ASN A 24 -0.74 -11.06 1.99
CA ASN A 24 0.21 -12.15 1.72
C ASN A 24 0.66 -12.18 0.25
N GLY A 25 0.32 -11.16 -0.53
CA GLY A 25 0.83 -11.03 -1.89
C GLY A 25 2.31 -10.65 -1.87
N LYS A 26 3.03 -11.11 -2.90
CA LYS A 26 4.46 -10.79 -3.07
C LYS A 26 4.69 -9.37 -3.59
N THR A 27 3.74 -8.83 -4.35
CA THR A 27 3.85 -7.54 -5.00
C THR A 27 2.59 -6.73 -4.73
N MET A 28 2.75 -5.55 -4.14
CA MET A 28 1.67 -4.60 -3.93
C MET A 28 1.61 -3.62 -5.10
N GLY A 29 0.48 -3.60 -5.82
CA GLY A 29 0.25 -2.64 -6.91
C GLY A 29 -0.70 -1.52 -6.48
N CYS A 30 -0.25 -0.28 -6.62
CA CYS A 30 -1.06 0.93 -6.41
C CYS A 30 -1.26 1.62 -7.74
N LEU A 31 -2.49 1.55 -8.26
CA LEU A 31 -2.89 2.08 -9.55
C LEU A 31 -3.00 3.60 -9.50
N LYS A 32 -2.82 4.25 -10.65
CA LYS A 32 -3.11 5.66 -10.82
C LYS A 32 -4.55 5.95 -10.41
N ASP A 33 -4.75 7.02 -9.65
CA ASP A 33 -6.04 7.43 -9.08
C ASP A 33 -6.68 6.39 -8.13
N GLY A 34 -5.91 5.35 -7.75
CA GLY A 34 -6.36 4.24 -6.94
C GLY A 34 -6.39 4.51 -5.43
N PHE A 35 -5.95 5.64 -4.91
CA PHE A 35 -6.15 5.96 -3.48
C PHE A 35 -6.38 7.46 -3.32
N PRO A 36 -7.50 7.97 -3.89
CA PRO A 36 -7.65 9.39 -4.20
C PRO A 36 -7.65 10.29 -2.96
N ASN A 37 -8.03 9.76 -1.79
CA ASN A 37 -8.11 10.51 -0.54
C ASN A 37 -7.29 9.88 0.59
N LEU A 38 -6.37 8.96 0.28
CA LEU A 38 -5.55 8.32 1.30
C LEU A 38 -4.50 9.30 1.84
N GLU A 39 -4.57 9.57 3.13
CA GLU A 39 -3.67 10.50 3.83
C GLU A 39 -2.57 9.73 4.59
N VAL A 40 -2.86 8.50 5.04
CA VAL A 40 -1.95 7.67 5.85
C VAL A 40 -1.89 6.25 5.33
N LEU A 41 -0.68 5.79 4.99
CA LEU A 41 -0.38 4.39 4.66
C LEU A 41 0.60 3.80 5.68
N ASN A 42 0.20 2.73 6.37
CA ASN A 42 1.08 1.99 7.27
C ASN A 42 1.17 0.52 6.84
N ILE A 43 2.37 0.08 6.50
CA ILE A 43 2.70 -1.29 6.11
C ILE A 43 3.68 -1.85 7.13
N GLU A 44 3.30 -2.90 7.84
CA GLU A 44 4.11 -3.43 8.95
C GLU A 44 3.96 -4.94 9.09
N HIS A 45 5.06 -5.66 9.35
CA HIS A 45 5.06 -7.12 9.50
C HIS A 45 4.40 -7.85 8.30
N LEU A 46 4.72 -7.42 7.07
CA LEU A 46 4.30 -8.10 5.84
C LEU A 46 5.48 -8.85 5.24
N ASP A 47 5.83 -9.99 5.82
CA ASP A 47 7.03 -10.72 5.40
C ASP A 47 6.91 -11.31 4.00
N SER A 48 5.70 -11.58 3.49
CA SER A 48 5.54 -12.06 2.11
C SER A 48 5.81 -10.99 1.06
N LEU A 49 5.74 -9.70 1.43
CA LEU A 49 5.86 -8.57 0.52
C LEU A 49 7.33 -8.38 0.12
N ALA A 50 7.58 -8.44 -1.19
CA ALA A 50 8.90 -8.30 -1.78
C ALA A 50 9.05 -7.02 -2.61
N ASP A 51 7.95 -6.50 -3.15
CA ASP A 51 7.94 -5.37 -4.09
C ASP A 51 6.68 -4.52 -3.91
N ILE A 52 6.81 -3.21 -4.11
CA ILE A 52 5.71 -2.23 -4.09
C ILE A 52 5.82 -1.37 -5.35
N HIS A 53 4.86 -1.54 -6.25
CA HIS A 53 4.74 -0.72 -7.46
C HIS A 53 3.70 0.38 -7.25
N VAL A 54 4.12 1.63 -7.36
CA VAL A 54 3.25 2.80 -7.22
C VAL A 54 3.21 3.55 -8.54
N GLU A 55 2.06 3.56 -9.21
CA GLU A 55 1.87 4.38 -10.39
C GLU A 55 1.83 5.88 -10.01
N SER A 56 2.35 6.73 -10.90
CA SER A 56 2.31 8.17 -10.72
C SER A 56 0.87 8.66 -10.52
N GLY A 57 0.60 9.30 -9.38
CA GLY A 57 -0.73 9.77 -9.00
C GLY A 57 -1.58 8.76 -8.23
N ALA A 58 -1.04 7.63 -7.77
CA ALA A 58 -1.78 6.69 -6.94
C ALA A 58 -2.22 7.28 -5.59
N PHE A 59 -1.34 8.07 -4.94
CA PHE A 59 -1.60 8.67 -3.63
C PHE A 59 -1.54 10.21 -3.64
N PRO A 60 -2.46 10.90 -4.32
CA PRO A 60 -2.37 12.35 -4.51
C PRO A 60 -2.47 13.16 -3.21
N GLN A 61 -2.96 12.57 -2.12
CA GLN A 61 -3.17 13.23 -0.82
C GLN A 61 -2.33 12.63 0.31
N LEU A 62 -1.33 11.80 0.00
CA LEU A 62 -0.55 11.12 1.02
C LEU A 62 0.27 12.11 1.85
N LYS A 63 0.12 12.03 3.17
CA LYS A 63 0.86 12.86 4.12
C LYS A 63 1.88 12.05 4.90
N TYR A 64 1.58 10.78 5.13
CA TYR A 64 2.44 9.90 5.91
C TYR A 64 2.45 8.49 5.33
N MET A 65 3.66 8.00 5.05
CA MET A 65 3.91 6.60 4.73
C MET A 65 4.85 6.01 5.77
N ARG A 66 4.51 4.84 6.29
CA ARG A 66 5.39 4.04 7.14
C ARG A 66 5.46 2.63 6.62
N ILE A 67 6.69 2.15 6.43
CA ILE A 67 7.01 0.77 6.12
C ILE A 67 7.97 0.29 7.21
N ALA A 68 7.61 -0.78 7.91
CA ALA A 68 8.42 -1.32 9.00
C ALA A 68 8.36 -2.85 9.04
N SER A 69 9.47 -3.49 9.41
CA SER A 69 9.52 -4.95 9.64
C SER A 69 8.94 -5.79 8.49
N CYS A 70 9.24 -5.41 7.24
CA CYS A 70 8.89 -6.17 6.03
C CYS A 70 10.19 -6.78 5.49
N ASN A 71 10.53 -7.98 5.96
CA ASN A 71 11.90 -8.50 5.84
C ASN A 71 12.31 -8.88 4.41
N ASN A 72 11.35 -9.16 3.53
CA ASN A 72 11.62 -9.52 2.14
C ASN A 72 11.50 -8.35 1.16
N LEU A 73 11.11 -7.16 1.65
CA LEU A 73 10.97 -5.97 0.80
C LEU A 73 12.35 -5.49 0.37
N VAL A 74 12.60 -5.51 -0.94
CA VAL A 74 13.92 -5.20 -1.49
C VAL A 74 14.10 -3.70 -1.69
N GLU A 75 13.05 -3.02 -2.14
CA GLU A 75 13.07 -1.59 -2.45
C GLU A 75 11.82 -0.89 -1.90
N ILE A 76 11.99 0.37 -1.50
CA ILE A 76 10.91 1.26 -1.12
C ILE A 76 10.53 2.07 -2.37
N PRO A 77 9.24 2.27 -2.66
CA PRO A 77 8.83 3.09 -3.81
C PRO A 77 9.33 4.53 -3.67
N GLU A 78 9.82 5.09 -4.79
CA GLU A 78 10.27 6.49 -4.90
C GLU A 78 9.13 7.51 -4.79
#